data_AF-A0A543DT46-F1
#
_entry.id   AF-A0A543DT46-F1
#
_cell.length_a   1.000
_cell.length_b   1.000
_cell.length_c   1.000
_cell.angle_alpha   90.00
_cell.angle_beta   90.00
_cell.angle_gamma   90.00
#
_symmetry.space_group_name_H-M   'P 1'
#
loop_
_entity.id
_entity.type
_entity.pdbx_description
1 polymer ?
#
loop_
_entity_poly.entity_id
_entity_poly.type
_entity_poly.pdbx_seq_one_letter_code
_entity_poly.pdbx_strand_id
1 'polypeptide(L)' 'MHPILREILMEPVGWLAIGGSIVMVGIGAFVALFVRRKVREEEKKRQR' A
#
# COMPACT_ATOMS: atom_id res chain seq x y z
N MET A 1 26.93 -18.58 9.08
CA MET A 1 26.20 -17.39 8.60
C MET A 1 25.62 -17.73 7.24
N HIS A 2 24.30 -17.87 7.11
CA HIS A 2 23.68 -18.29 5.86
C HIS A 2 23.71 -17.13 4.86
N PRO A 3 24.36 -17.25 3.68
CA PRO A 3 24.59 -16.14 2.74
C PRO A 3 23.31 -15.44 2.26
N ILE A 4 22.21 -16.19 2.20
CA ILE A 4 20.89 -15.75 1.72
C ILE A 4 20.28 -14.63 2.60
N LEU A 5 20.48 -14.68 3.92
CA LEU A 5 19.95 -13.66 4.83
C LEU A 5 20.68 -12.32 4.69
N ARG A 6 21.95 -12.36 4.24
CA ARG A 6 22.78 -11.18 4.08
C ARG A 6 22.48 -10.46 2.76
N GLU A 7 22.22 -11.20 1.68
CA GLU A 7 21.76 -10.64 0.41
C GLU A 7 20.41 -9.93 0.57
N ILE A 8 19.42 -10.57 1.21
CA ILE A 8 18.08 -9.97 1.38
C ILE A 8 18.11 -8.71 2.26
N LEU A 9 18.96 -8.66 3.29
CA LEU A 9 18.97 -7.57 4.26
C LEU A 9 19.98 -6.45 3.94
N MET A 10 21.09 -6.77 3.27
CA MET A 10 22.19 -5.82 3.01
C MET A 10 22.27 -5.35 1.55
N GLU A 11 21.54 -5.96 0.60
CA GLU A 11 21.50 -5.43 -0.77
C GLU A 11 20.40 -4.36 -0.92
N PRO A 12 20.68 -3.28 -1.67
CA PRO A 12 19.72 -2.20 -1.93
C PRO A 12 18.42 -2.69 -2.58
N VAL A 13 18.47 -3.85 -3.26
CA VAL A 13 17.32 -4.49 -3.90
C VAL A 13 16.29 -4.98 -2.87
N GLY A 14 16.72 -5.47 -1.69
CA GLY A 14 15.80 -5.93 -0.64
C GLY A 14 14.95 -4.79 -0.06
N TRP A 15 15.56 -3.63 0.18
CA TRP A 15 14.87 -2.44 0.63
C TRP A 15 13.91 -1.87 -0.41
N LEU A 16 14.29 -1.91 -1.69
CA LEU A 16 13.40 -1.53 -2.79
C LEU A 16 12.19 -2.47 -2.89
N ALA A 17 12.39 -3.77 -2.70
CA ALA A 17 11.29 -4.73 -2.69
C ALA A 17 10.32 -4.51 -1.52
N ILE A 18 10.85 -4.27 -0.31
CA ILE A 18 10.03 -3.96 0.87
C ILE A 18 9.29 -2.64 0.67
N GLY A 19 9.99 -1.59 0.24
CA GLY A 19 9.40 -0.28 -0.02
C GLY A 19 8.31 -0.33 -1.10
N GLY A 20 8.59 -1.00 -2.22
CA GLY A 20 7.64 -1.18 -3.31
C GLY A 20 6.38 -1.95 -2.88
N SER A 21 6.55 -2.98 -2.05
CA SER A 21 5.43 -3.76 -1.50
C SER A 21 4.54 -2.92 -0.59
N ILE A 22 5.13 -2.12 0.29
CA ILE A 22 4.39 -1.21 1.18
C ILE A 22 3.63 -0.17 0.35
N VAL A 23 4.24 0.39 -0.68
CA VAL A 23 3.60 1.38 -1.57
C VAL A 23 2.44 0.76 -2.33
N MET A 24 2.60 -0.45 -2.90
CA MET A 24 1.50 -1.12 -3.63
C MET A 24 0.30 -1.37 -2.73
N VAL A 25 0.53 -1.91 -1.52
CA VAL A 25 -0.54 -2.15 -0.55
C VAL A 25 -1.17 -0.84 -0.08
N GLY A 26 -0.34 0.18 0.18
CA GLY A 26 -0.78 1.51 0.62
C GLY A 26 -1.68 2.19 -0.40
N ILE A 27 -1.34 2.15 -1.68
CA ILE A 27 -2.17 2.72 -2.76
C ILE A 27 -3.51 1.99 -2.83
N GLY A 28 -3.51 0.65 -2.80
CA GLY A 28 -4.76 -0.13 -2.83
C GLY A 28 -5.68 0.21 -1.65
N ALA A 29 -5.13 0.25 -0.44
CA ALA A 29 -5.88 0.62 0.76
C ALA A 29 -6.40 2.07 0.71
N PHE A 30 -5.57 3.01 0.24
CA PHE A 30 -5.95 4.41 0.11
C PHE A 30 -7.08 4.60 -0.90
N VAL A 31 -6.99 4.00 -2.08
CA VAL A 31 -8.04 4.05 -3.10
C VAL A 31 -9.33 3.44 -2.59
N ALA A 32 -9.27 2.28 -1.93
CA ALA A 32 -10.45 1.63 -1.36
C ALA A 32 -11.15 2.51 -0.32
N LEU A 33 -10.38 3.16 0.58
CA LEU A 33 -10.92 4.09 1.56
C LEU A 33 -11.48 5.36 0.91
N PHE A 34 -10.79 5.91 -0.09
CA PHE A 34 -11.22 7.10 -0.81
C PHE A 34 -12.54 6.87 -1.54
N VAL A 35 -12.67 5.77 -2.28
CA VAL A 35 -13.90 5.40 -2.98
C VAL A 35 -15.04 5.20 -1.98
N ARG A 36 -14.82 4.45 -0.89
CA ARG A 36 -15.85 4.26 0.15
C ARG A 36 -16.32 5.58 0.76
N ARG A 37 -15.40 6.52 0.99
CA ARG A 37 -15.74 7.86 1.50
C ARG A 37 -16.55 8.64 0.47
N LYS A 38 -16.14 8.64 -0.79
CA LYS A 38 -16.83 9.35 -1.87
C LYS A 38 -18.24 8.84 -2.11
N VAL A 39 -18.42 7.52 -2.17
CA VAL A 39 -19.76 6.90 -2.31
C VAL A 39 -20.67 7.34 -1.16
N ARG A 40 -20.17 7.30 0.08
CA ARG A 40 -20.96 7.72 1.26
C ARG A 40 -21.29 9.22 1.26
N GLU A 41 -20.41 10.06 0.72
CA GLU A 41 -20.69 11.49 0.53
C GLU A 41 -21.77 11.74 -0.52
N GLU A 42 -21.71 11.01 -1.65
CA GLU A 42 -22.69 11.11 -2.72
C GLU A 42 -24.07 10.60 -2.29
N GLU A 43 -24.13 9.48 -1.56
CA GLU A 43 -25.38 8.98 -0.97
C GLU A 43 -26.03 10.00 -0.03
N LYS A 44 -25.24 10.66 0.83
CA LYS A 44 -25.75 11.72 1.71
C LYS A 44 -26.24 12.94 0.97
N LYS A 45 -25.59 13.31 -0.14
CA LYS A 45 -26.04 14.42 -1.00
C LYS A 45 -27.31 14.08 -1.75
N ARG A 46 -27.51 12.82 -2.14
CA ARG A 46 -28.69 12.36 -2.88
C ARG A 46 -29.95 12.23 -2.01
N GLN A 47 -29.80 12.11 -0.70
CA GLN A 47 -30.91 12.02 0.26
C GLN A 47 -31.36 13.37 0.86
N ARG A 48 -30.67 14.48 0.55
CA ARG A 48 -31.11 15.85 0.88
C ARG A 48 -31.74 16.51 -0.33
#